data_AF-A0AAV0DFR7-F1
#
_entry.id   AF-A0AAV0DFR7-F1
#
_cell.length_a   1.000
_cell.length_b   1.000
_cell.length_c   1.000
_cell.angle_alpha   90.00
_cell.angle_beta   90.00
_cell.angle_gamma   90.00
#
_symmetry.space_group_name_H-M   'P 1'
#
loop_
_entity.id
_entity.type
_entity.pdbx_description
1 polymer ?
#
loop_
_entity_poly.entity_id
_entity_poly.type
_entity_poly.pdbx_seq_one_letter_code
_entity_poly.pdbx_strand_id
1 'polypeptide(L)'
;MSEAERNNEGAVWVTPAEVLFDEEVFKGIKSIIGGHFLGTWATYSDVDPKVRELWWNLFKGRYRWTHANGADILKAYNARISSWLRATFKRARKSSKKPKWVSDEVWSNLCRHWSSDPKFLARSESGKKNRMSEKALEMQWHGGRKSQNAHKETL
;
A
#
# COMPACT_ATOMS: atom_id res chain seq x y z
N MET A 1 -38.12 19.71 4.02
CA MET A 1 -36.80 19.17 4.41
C MET A 1 -36.77 17.72 3.98
N SER A 2 -35.92 17.39 3.01
CA SER A 2 -35.91 16.06 2.40
C SER A 2 -35.13 15.05 3.26
N GLU A 3 -35.46 13.76 3.16
CA GLU A 3 -34.75 12.64 3.80
C GLU A 3 -33.22 12.66 3.52
N ALA A 4 -32.81 13.30 2.41
CA ALA A 4 -31.41 13.42 2.00
C ALA A 4 -30.60 14.41 2.86
N GLU A 5 -31.25 15.39 3.49
CA GLU A 5 -30.56 16.42 4.29
C GLU A 5 -30.25 15.91 5.70
N ARG A 6 -31.08 15.01 6.26
CA ARG A 6 -30.86 14.43 7.60
C ARG A 6 -29.68 13.43 7.66
N ASN A 7 -29.28 12.85 6.54
CA ASN A 7 -28.13 11.95 6.46
C ASN A 7 -26.79 12.68 6.21
N ASN A 8 -26.78 14.01 6.21
CA ASN A 8 -25.63 14.82 5.78
C ASN A 8 -24.76 15.37 6.93
N GLU A 9 -25.15 15.19 8.20
CA GLU A 9 -24.48 15.80 9.36
C GLU A 9 -23.19 15.10 9.82
N GLY A 10 -22.73 14.06 9.11
CA GLY A 10 -21.49 13.33 9.43
C GLY A 10 -20.60 12.99 8.22
N ALA A 11 -20.89 13.55 7.05
CA ALA A 11 -20.15 13.25 5.82
C ALA A 11 -18.81 13.98 5.78
N VAL A 12 -17.71 13.22 5.84
CA VAL A 12 -16.36 13.78 5.69
C VAL A 12 -16.09 14.06 4.21
N TRP A 13 -16.02 15.34 3.86
CA TRP A 13 -15.64 15.78 2.52
C TRP A 13 -14.14 15.62 2.31
N VAL A 14 -13.77 15.07 1.16
CA VAL A 14 -12.36 14.82 0.81
C VAL A 14 -12.05 15.22 -0.63
N THR A 15 -10.83 15.68 -0.82
CA THR A 15 -10.18 15.99 -2.10
C THR A 15 -9.19 14.88 -2.48
N PRO A 16 -8.78 14.79 -3.76
CA PRO A 16 -7.77 13.80 -4.17
C PRO A 16 -6.45 13.92 -3.39
N ALA A 17 -6.06 15.13 -3.00
CA ALA A 17 -4.85 15.38 -2.21
C ALA A 17 -4.99 14.83 -0.79
N GLU A 18 -6.13 15.05 -0.12
CA GLU A 18 -6.38 14.50 1.22
C GLU A 18 -6.39 12.97 1.20
N VAL A 19 -6.97 12.35 0.17
CA VAL A 19 -6.90 10.88 0.03
C VAL A 19 -5.45 10.37 -0.09
N LEU A 20 -4.55 11.16 -0.67
CA LEU A 20 -3.14 10.80 -0.83
C LEU A 20 -2.28 11.08 0.40
N PHE A 21 -2.55 12.16 1.14
CA PHE A 21 -1.62 12.70 2.13
C PHE A 21 -2.20 12.83 3.53
N ASP A 22 -3.52 12.87 3.68
CA ASP A 22 -4.16 12.98 4.99
C ASP A 22 -4.10 11.66 5.77
N GLU A 23 -3.63 11.73 7.02
CA GLU A 23 -3.43 10.55 7.86
C GLU A 23 -4.73 10.03 8.47
N GLU A 24 -5.75 10.86 8.70
CA GLU A 24 -7.05 10.42 9.22
C GLU A 24 -7.84 9.68 8.15
N VAL A 25 -7.88 10.23 6.92
CA VAL A 25 -8.43 9.55 5.75
C VAL A 25 -7.72 8.21 5.56
N PHE A 26 -6.39 8.19 5.67
CA PHE A 26 -5.61 6.98 5.54
C PHE A 26 -5.85 5.97 6.68
N LYS A 27 -6.04 6.41 7.92
CA LYS A 27 -6.48 5.53 9.04
C LYS A 27 -7.82 4.89 8.73
N GLY A 28 -8.77 5.66 8.20
CA GLY A 28 -10.06 5.13 7.75
C GLY A 28 -9.92 4.07 6.66
N ILE A 29 -9.08 4.32 5.65
CA ILE A 29 -8.78 3.35 4.58
C ILE A 29 -8.15 2.06 5.15
N LYS A 30 -7.16 2.18 6.05
CA LYS A 30 -6.52 1.03 6.71
C LYS A 30 -7.53 0.19 7.50
N SER A 31 -8.47 0.85 8.19
CA SER A 31 -9.55 0.19 8.93
C SER A 31 -10.48 -0.60 8.01
N ILE A 32 -10.91 -0.01 6.88
CA ILE A 32 -11.73 -0.70 5.87
C ILE A 32 -11.01 -1.97 5.38
N ILE A 33 -9.77 -1.82 4.95
CA ILE A 33 -9.03 -2.94 4.36
C ILE A 33 -8.77 -4.01 5.41
N GLY A 34 -8.30 -3.63 6.61
CA GLY A 34 -8.01 -4.57 7.69
C GLY A 34 -9.24 -5.38 8.14
N GLY A 35 -10.43 -4.78 8.12
CA GLY A 35 -11.67 -5.49 8.47
C GLY A 35 -12.16 -6.48 7.41
N HIS A 36 -11.71 -6.34 6.16
CA HIS A 36 -12.19 -7.14 5.02
C HIS A 36 -11.05 -7.82 4.24
N PHE A 37 -9.89 -8.03 4.88
CA PHE A 37 -8.74 -8.70 4.26
C PHE A 37 -8.78 -10.21 4.54
N LEU A 38 -9.52 -10.95 3.72
CA LEU A 38 -9.74 -12.39 3.91
C LEU A 38 -8.98 -13.29 2.93
N GLY A 39 -8.33 -12.72 1.91
CA GLY A 39 -7.67 -13.49 0.85
C GLY A 39 -6.15 -13.40 0.89
N THR A 40 -5.51 -14.29 0.13
CA THR A 40 -4.05 -14.48 0.08
C THR A 40 -3.43 -13.67 -1.04
N TRP A 41 -3.69 -12.36 -1.05
CA TRP A 41 -3.28 -11.46 -2.13
C TRP A 41 -1.89 -10.87 -1.86
N ALA A 42 -0.89 -11.30 -2.63
CA ALA A 42 0.50 -10.85 -2.46
C ALA A 42 0.70 -9.40 -2.94
N THR A 43 -0.11 -8.94 -3.88
CA THR A 43 -0.14 -7.55 -4.38
C THR A 43 -1.56 -7.02 -4.49
N TYR A 44 -1.71 -5.69 -4.53
CA TYR A 44 -3.03 -5.06 -4.70
C TYR A 44 -3.73 -5.47 -6.01
N SER A 45 -2.96 -5.75 -7.06
CA SER A 45 -3.49 -6.22 -8.35
C SER A 45 -4.00 -7.66 -8.28
N ASP A 46 -3.54 -8.46 -7.31
CA ASP A 46 -4.00 -9.83 -7.10
C ASP A 46 -5.34 -9.87 -6.36
N VAL A 47 -5.74 -8.75 -5.72
CA VAL A 47 -7.01 -8.66 -5.00
C VAL A 47 -8.16 -8.80 -5.99
N ASP A 48 -9.08 -9.71 -5.66
CA ASP A 48 -10.29 -9.96 -6.44
C ASP A 48 -10.99 -8.64 -6.76
N PRO A 49 -11.36 -8.36 -8.03
CA PRO A 49 -12.13 -7.19 -8.40
C PRO A 49 -13.32 -6.91 -7.49
N LYS A 50 -14.07 -7.94 -7.06
CA LYS A 50 -15.22 -7.80 -6.16
C LYS A 50 -14.82 -7.30 -4.77
N VAL A 51 -13.66 -7.70 -4.27
CA VAL A 51 -13.14 -7.24 -2.97
C VAL A 51 -12.66 -5.80 -3.07
N ARG A 52 -12.01 -5.41 -4.18
CA ARG A 52 -11.62 -4.02 -4.42
C ARG A 52 -12.85 -3.12 -4.54
N GLU A 53 -13.89 -3.59 -5.21
CA GLU A 53 -15.17 -2.91 -5.30
C GLU A 53 -15.85 -2.78 -3.94
N LEU A 54 -15.83 -3.83 -3.11
CA LEU A 54 -16.33 -3.78 -1.73
C LEU A 54 -15.61 -2.70 -0.92
N TRP A 55 -14.27 -2.69 -0.92
CA TRP A 55 -13.50 -1.67 -0.20
C TRP A 55 -13.82 -0.26 -0.71
N TRP A 56 -13.95 -0.10 -2.02
CA TRP A 56 -14.34 1.17 -2.63
C TRP A 56 -15.75 1.62 -2.25
N ASN A 57 -16.72 0.70 -2.19
CA ASN A 57 -18.08 0.99 -1.75
C ASN A 57 -18.14 1.39 -0.27
N LEU A 58 -17.36 0.73 0.58
CA LEU A 58 -17.23 1.13 2.00
C LEU A 58 -16.57 2.51 2.14
N PHE A 59 -15.59 2.82 1.31
CA PHE A 59 -14.97 4.15 1.26
C PHE A 59 -15.98 5.22 0.83
N LYS A 60 -16.72 4.98 -0.26
CA LYS A 60 -17.85 5.84 -0.71
C LYS A 60 -18.92 6.03 0.37
N GLY A 61 -19.13 5.04 1.22
CA GLY A 61 -20.08 5.14 2.34
C GLY A 61 -19.65 6.17 3.38
N ARG A 62 -18.34 6.27 3.66
CA ARG A 62 -17.77 7.11 4.73
C ARG A 62 -17.38 8.52 4.29
N TYR A 63 -16.92 8.65 3.05
CA TYR A 63 -16.42 9.92 2.53
C TYR A 63 -17.32 10.45 1.41
N ARG A 64 -17.28 11.76 1.20
CA ARG A 64 -17.96 12.44 0.08
C ARG A 64 -16.99 13.34 -0.66
N TRP A 65 -17.31 13.61 -1.92
CA TRP A 65 -16.53 14.47 -2.80
C TRP A 65 -17.44 15.03 -3.89
N THR A 66 -16.98 16.09 -4.56
CA THR A 66 -17.69 16.67 -5.70
C THR A 66 -17.63 15.72 -6.90
N HIS A 67 -18.70 15.65 -7.71
CA HIS A 67 -18.75 14.76 -8.88
C HIS A 67 -17.57 14.96 -9.85
N ALA A 68 -17.09 16.20 -10.00
CA ALA A 68 -15.93 16.54 -10.82
C ALA A 68 -14.65 15.78 -10.41
N ASN A 69 -14.49 15.48 -9.12
CA ASN A 69 -13.30 14.83 -8.59
C ASN A 69 -13.37 13.30 -8.60
N GLY A 70 -14.49 12.68 -9.02
CA GLY A 70 -14.73 11.25 -8.79
C GLY A 70 -13.65 10.31 -9.36
N ALA A 71 -13.20 10.56 -10.59
CA ALA A 71 -12.14 9.78 -11.22
C ALA A 71 -10.78 9.95 -10.51
N ASP A 72 -10.47 11.19 -10.10
CA ASP A 72 -9.22 11.51 -9.41
C ASP A 72 -9.18 10.96 -7.99
N ILE A 73 -10.31 10.96 -7.28
CA ILE A 73 -10.44 10.31 -5.96
C ILE A 73 -10.17 8.81 -6.08
N LEU A 74 -10.78 8.14 -7.08
CA LEU A 74 -10.54 6.71 -7.30
C LEU A 74 -9.08 6.42 -7.62
N LYS A 75 -8.45 7.26 -8.45
CA LYS A 75 -7.02 7.15 -8.79
C LYS A 75 -6.13 7.34 -7.55
N ALA A 76 -6.40 8.38 -6.75
CA ALA A 76 -5.71 8.67 -5.49
C ALA A 76 -5.85 7.52 -4.50
N TYR A 77 -7.06 7.01 -4.32
CA TYR A 77 -7.39 5.88 -3.45
C TYR A 77 -6.60 4.62 -3.83
N ASN A 78 -6.64 4.24 -5.10
CA ASN A 78 -5.91 3.08 -5.62
C ASN A 78 -4.39 3.23 -5.45
N ALA A 79 -3.84 4.41 -5.73
CA ALA A 79 -2.42 4.71 -5.58
C ALA A 79 -1.98 4.59 -4.10
N ARG A 80 -2.75 5.18 -3.18
CA ARG A 80 -2.46 5.16 -1.74
C ARG A 80 -2.45 3.74 -1.19
N ILE A 81 -3.46 2.94 -1.52
CA ILE A 81 -3.58 1.55 -1.05
C ILE A 81 -2.49 0.66 -1.63
N SER A 82 -2.26 0.76 -2.94
CA SER A 82 -1.22 -0.03 -3.61
C SER A 82 0.16 0.23 -3.01
N SER A 83 0.50 1.51 -2.78
CA SER A 83 1.74 1.91 -2.13
C SER A 83 1.83 1.35 -0.70
N TRP A 84 0.78 1.51 0.11
CA TRP A 84 0.74 1.04 1.49
C TRP A 84 0.85 -0.48 1.62
N LEU A 85 0.07 -1.25 0.87
CA LEU A 85 0.11 -2.72 0.89
C LEU A 85 1.48 -3.23 0.50
N ARG A 86 2.04 -2.69 -0.59
CA ARG A 86 3.39 -3.04 -1.07
C ARG A 86 4.45 -2.76 0.01
N ALA A 87 4.43 -1.58 0.61
CA ALA A 87 5.38 -1.20 1.66
C ALA A 87 5.22 -2.08 2.91
N THR A 88 3.99 -2.39 3.29
CA THR A 88 3.68 -3.21 4.46
C THR A 88 4.15 -4.64 4.27
N PHE A 89 3.80 -5.30 3.17
CA PHE A 89 4.27 -6.67 2.91
C PHE A 89 5.77 -6.76 2.64
N LYS A 90 6.39 -5.74 2.05
CA LYS A 90 7.87 -5.67 1.95
C LYS A 90 8.53 -5.68 3.33
N ARG A 91 8.02 -4.86 4.27
CA ARG A 91 8.54 -4.81 5.66
C ARG A 91 8.25 -6.10 6.42
N ALA A 92 7.04 -6.64 6.26
CA ALA A 92 6.61 -7.88 6.89
C ALA A 92 7.53 -9.04 6.47
N ARG A 93 7.84 -9.17 5.17
CA ARG A 93 8.81 -10.16 4.65
C ARG A 93 10.21 -9.98 5.19
N LYS A 94 10.73 -8.73 5.21
CA LYS A 94 12.09 -8.47 5.68
C LYS A 94 12.28 -8.78 7.17
N SER A 95 11.24 -8.55 7.97
CA SER A 95 11.28 -8.73 9.42
C SER A 95 10.66 -10.04 9.90
N SER A 96 10.06 -10.82 9.01
CA SER A 96 9.23 -11.99 9.31
C SER A 96 8.12 -11.70 10.34
N LYS A 97 7.62 -10.46 10.39
CA LYS A 97 6.57 -10.03 11.32
C LYS A 97 5.24 -9.85 10.61
N LYS A 98 4.22 -10.59 11.08
CA LYS A 98 2.84 -10.48 10.61
C LYS A 98 2.24 -9.10 10.96
N PRO A 99 1.58 -8.40 10.02
CA PRO A 99 0.78 -7.22 10.35
C PRO A 99 -0.43 -7.58 11.22
N LYS A 100 -0.75 -6.76 12.24
CA LYS A 100 -1.84 -7.04 13.20
C LYS A 100 -3.22 -7.28 12.57
N TRP A 101 -3.48 -6.64 11.43
CA TRP A 101 -4.75 -6.71 10.71
C TRP A 101 -4.88 -7.93 9.78
N VAL A 102 -3.85 -8.78 9.69
CA VAL A 102 -3.88 -10.01 8.89
C VAL A 102 -4.10 -11.21 9.82
N SER A 103 -5.07 -12.07 9.47
CA SER A 103 -5.31 -13.32 10.21
C SER A 103 -4.12 -14.29 10.08
N ASP A 104 -3.94 -15.18 11.04
CA ASP A 104 -2.84 -16.15 11.00
C ASP A 104 -2.91 -17.08 9.80
N GLU A 105 -4.12 -17.48 9.40
CA GLU A 105 -4.36 -18.31 8.22
C GLU A 105 -3.91 -17.62 6.93
N VAL A 106 -4.36 -16.37 6.71
CA VAL A 106 -4.00 -15.59 5.53
C VAL A 106 -2.49 -15.32 5.51
N TRP A 107 -1.90 -15.03 6.67
CA TRP A 107 -0.46 -14.83 6.80
C TRP A 107 0.34 -16.07 6.44
N SER A 108 -0.04 -17.24 6.96
CA SER A 108 0.60 -18.52 6.65
C SER A 108 0.58 -18.80 5.14
N ASN A 109 -0.58 -18.59 4.51
CA ASN A 109 -0.73 -18.76 3.07
C ASN A 109 0.10 -17.75 2.26
N LEU A 110 0.19 -16.49 2.69
CA LEU A 110 1.05 -15.48 2.05
C LEU A 110 2.53 -15.86 2.13
N CYS A 111 2.98 -16.32 3.31
CA CYS A 111 4.34 -16.81 3.50
C CYS A 111 4.64 -17.99 2.58
N ARG A 112 3.73 -18.98 2.52
CA ARG A 112 3.85 -20.12 1.61
C ARG A 112 3.96 -19.67 0.17
N HIS A 113 3.06 -18.80 -0.29
CA HIS A 113 3.08 -18.24 -1.63
C HIS A 113 4.42 -17.56 -1.96
N TRP A 114 4.94 -16.72 -1.05
CA TRP A 114 6.23 -16.05 -1.27
C TRP A 114 7.42 -17.00 -1.33
N SER A 115 7.36 -18.14 -0.63
CA SER A 115 8.42 -19.16 -0.67
C SER A 115 8.31 -20.16 -1.82
N SER A 116 7.09 -20.41 -2.33
CA SER A 116 6.84 -21.52 -3.24
C SER A 116 6.38 -21.11 -4.64
N ASP A 117 5.86 -19.90 -4.86
CA ASP A 117 5.38 -19.49 -6.18
C ASP A 117 6.56 -19.16 -7.12
N PRO A 118 6.78 -19.95 -8.18
CA PRO A 118 7.88 -19.73 -9.11
C PRO A 118 7.79 -18.38 -9.84
N LYS A 119 6.58 -17.89 -10.14
CA LYS A 119 6.39 -16.60 -10.82
C LYS A 119 6.83 -15.46 -9.93
N PHE A 120 6.49 -15.54 -8.64
CA PHE A 120 6.89 -14.54 -7.66
C PHE A 120 8.41 -14.54 -7.45
N LEU A 121 9.00 -15.73 -7.26
CA LEU A 121 10.44 -15.89 -7.08
C LEU A 121 11.21 -15.39 -8.30
N ALA A 122 10.80 -15.75 -9.51
CA ALA A 122 11.40 -15.28 -10.76
C ALA A 122 11.36 -13.75 -10.86
N ARG A 123 10.21 -13.13 -10.57
CA ARG A 123 10.08 -11.66 -10.58
C ARG A 123 10.96 -11.00 -9.54
N SER A 124 11.05 -11.58 -8.34
CA SER A 124 11.91 -11.09 -7.27
C SER A 124 13.39 -11.15 -7.65
N GLU A 125 13.82 -12.27 -8.22
CA GLU A 125 15.21 -12.49 -8.65
C GLU A 125 15.58 -11.60 -9.84
N SER A 126 14.73 -11.49 -10.86
CA SER A 126 14.92 -10.54 -11.96
C SER A 126 14.99 -9.10 -11.44
N GLY A 127 14.13 -8.74 -10.49
CA GLY A 127 14.19 -7.43 -9.84
C GLY A 127 15.47 -7.20 -9.04
N LYS A 128 16.07 -8.26 -8.46
CA LYS A 128 17.38 -8.20 -7.79
C LYS A 128 18.50 -8.01 -8.80
N LYS A 129 18.54 -8.81 -9.87
CA LYS A 129 19.50 -8.69 -10.98
C LYS A 129 19.45 -7.31 -11.62
N ASN A 130 18.25 -6.78 -11.88
CA ASN A 130 18.09 -5.44 -12.46
C ASN A 130 18.61 -4.32 -11.55
N ARG A 131 18.63 -4.50 -10.21
CA ARG A 131 19.23 -3.52 -9.29
C ARG A 131 20.76 -3.63 -9.21
N MET A 132 21.30 -4.80 -9.52
CA MET A 132 22.73 -5.09 -9.52
C MET A 132 23.36 -4.94 -10.91
N SER A 133 22.58 -4.55 -11.93
CA SER A 133 23.11 -4.33 -13.27
C SER A 133 23.96 -3.08 -13.27
N GLU A 134 25.00 -3.08 -14.09
CA GLU A 134 25.94 -1.97 -14.23
C GLU A 134 25.23 -0.65 -14.52
N LYS A 135 24.28 -0.67 -15.45
CA LYS A 135 23.43 0.49 -15.77
C LYS A 135 22.62 1.00 -14.57
N ALA A 136 22.14 0.12 -13.70
CA ALA A 136 21.41 0.54 -12.50
C ALA A 136 22.35 1.09 -11.43
N LEU A 137 23.54 0.53 -11.29
CA LEU A 137 24.57 1.01 -10.37
C LEU A 137 25.15 2.36 -10.82
N GLU A 138 25.34 2.56 -12.12
CA GLU A 138 25.80 3.81 -12.72
C GLU A 138 24.79 4.95 -12.50
N MET A 139 23.49 4.66 -12.63
CA MET A 139 22.42 5.61 -12.30
C MET A 139 22.19 5.77 -10.79
N GLN A 140 22.76 4.91 -9.97
CA GLN A 140 22.59 4.97 -8.52
C GLN A 140 23.48 6.07 -7.95
N TRP A 141 22.88 7.19 -7.57
CA TRP A 141 23.58 8.28 -6.88
C TRP A 141 24.24 7.75 -5.59
N HIS A 142 25.57 7.61 -5.60
CA HIS A 142 26.36 7.30 -4.41
C HIS A 142 26.60 8.58 -3.60
N GLY A 143 25.53 9.11 -2.97
CA GLY A 143 25.68 10.19 -2.01
C GLY A 143 26.64 9.77 -0.91
N GLY A 144 27.82 10.41 -0.87
CA GLY A 144 28.96 9.98 -0.07
C GLY A 144 28.64 9.83 1.41
N ARG A 145 28.63 8.60 1.91
CA ARG A 145 28.77 8.33 3.34
C ARG A 145 30.24 8.03 3.58
N LYS A 146 31.02 9.06 3.92
CA LYS A 146 32.36 8.84 4.48
C LYS A 146 32.18 7.97 5.72
N SER A 147 32.86 6.83 5.74
CA SER A 147 32.96 5.96 6.92
C SER A 147 33.53 6.76 8.09
N GLN A 148 33.10 6.48 9.32
CA GLN A 148 33.67 7.12 10.51
C GLN A 148 35.19 6.92 10.63
N ASN A 149 35.76 5.89 9.99
CA ASN A 149 37.21 5.71 9.92
C ASN A 149 37.92 6.78 9.07
N ALA A 150 37.26 7.32 8.04
CA ALA A 150 37.83 8.38 7.20
C ALA A 150 37.92 9.74 7.92
N HIS A 151 37.36 9.89 9.13
CA HIS A 151 37.55 11.09 9.96
C HIS A 151 38.82 10.99 10.84
N LYS A 152 39.28 9.77 11.14
CA LYS A 152 40.40 9.55 12.07
C LYS A 152 41.78 9.74 11.44
N GLU A 153 41.86 9.76 10.11
CA GLU A 153 43.11 9.96 9.36
C GLU A 153 43.33 11.44 8.96
N THR A 154 42.51 12.37 9.47
CA THR A 154 42.62 13.81 9.18
C THR A 154 42.70 14.65 10.47
N LEU A 155 43.28 14.09 11.53
CA LEU A 155 43.69 14.79 12.75
C LEU A 155 45.19 14.59 12.98
#